data_AF-F6DB28-F1
#
_entry.id   AF-F6DB28-F1
#
_cell.length_a   1.000
_cell.length_b   1.000
_cell.length_c   1.000
_cell.angle_alpha   90.00
_cell.angle_beta   90.00
_cell.angle_gamma   90.00
#
_symmetry.space_group_name_H-M   'P 1'
#
loop_
_entity.id
_entity.type
_entity.pdbx_description
1 polymer ?
#
loop_
_entity_poly.entity_id
_entity_poly.type
_entity_poly.pdbx_seq_one_letter_code
_entity_poly.pdbx_strand_id
1 'polypeptide(L)'
;MTQQDYDQLSSLLPSQGWERVEFDGGQSHLMGWTVRSVWVQDAAKITLHHSERYNEVTFEAEANPLGLKWLREQGWGHIFE
;
A
#
# COMPACT_ATOMS: atom_id res chain seq x y z
N MET A 1 -1.80 -0.25 -9.84
CA MET A 1 -0.75 0.79 -9.84
C MET A 1 0.49 0.28 -10.57
N THR A 2 1.37 1.17 -11.06
CA THR A 2 2.68 0.77 -11.60
C THR A 2 3.69 0.54 -10.48
N GLN A 3 4.84 -0.07 -10.79
CA GLN A 3 5.96 -0.16 -9.84
C GLN A 3 6.45 1.22 -9.40
N GLN A 4 6.50 2.18 -10.33
CA GLN A 4 6.93 3.54 -10.03
C GLN A 4 6.00 4.21 -9.00
N ASP A 5 4.68 4.04 -9.14
CA ASP A 5 3.70 4.56 -8.17
C ASP A 5 3.91 3.93 -6.80
N TYR A 6 4.15 2.61 -6.77
CA TYR A 6 4.43 1.88 -5.54
C TYR A 6 5.68 2.43 -4.83
N ASP A 7 6.79 2.59 -5.57
CA ASP A 7 8.06 3.08 -5.03
C ASP A 7 7.95 4.53 -4.54
N GLN A 8 7.22 5.37 -5.28
CA GLN A 8 6.92 6.75 -4.89
C GLN A 8 6.08 6.80 -3.61
N LEU A 9 5.00 6.01 -3.53
CA LEU A 9 4.14 5.97 -2.34
C LEU A 9 4.90 5.43 -1.13
N SER A 10 5.71 4.37 -1.31
CA SER A 10 6.54 3.81 -0.24
C SER A 10 7.60 4.80 0.27
N SER A 11 8.04 5.76 -0.57
CA SER A 11 8.97 6.81 -0.18
C SER A 11 8.26 8.02 0.46
N LEU A 12 7.04 8.32 0.00
CA LEU A 12 6.24 9.43 0.48
C LEU A 12 5.72 9.22 1.90
N LEU A 13 5.17 8.04 2.20
CA LEU A 13 4.57 7.70 3.50
C LEU A 13 5.46 8.09 4.70
N PRO A 14 6.73 7.65 4.80
CA PRO A 14 7.58 8.02 5.94
C PRO A 14 7.85 9.53 6.00
N SER A 15 7.97 10.23 4.87
CA SER A 15 8.16 11.68 4.84
C SER A 15 6.94 12.47 5.34
N GLN A 16 5.77 11.84 5.36
CA GLN A 16 4.50 12.41 5.79
C GLN A 16 4.11 11.96 7.21
N GLY A 17 5.04 11.33 7.93
CA GLY A 17 4.85 10.90 9.32
C GLY A 17 4.05 9.60 9.49
N TRP A 18 3.97 8.78 8.44
CA TRP A 18 3.43 7.42 8.56
C TRP A 18 4.48 6.50 9.16
N GLU A 19 4.06 5.71 10.14
CA GLU A 19 4.89 4.71 10.78
C GLU A 19 4.69 3.36 10.08
N ARG A 20 5.80 2.70 9.74
CA ARG A 20 5.74 1.34 9.21
C ARG A 20 5.54 0.38 10.37
N VAL A 21 4.43 -0.35 10.34
CA VAL A 21 4.20 -1.45 11.30
C VAL A 21 5.01 -2.65 10.80
N GLU A 22 5.79 -3.26 11.69
CA GLU A 22 6.50 -4.51 11.39
C GLU A 22 5.48 -5.56 10.95
N PHE A 23 5.55 -5.90 9.67
CA PHE A 23 4.75 -6.95 9.06
C PHE A 23 5.73 -7.98 8.52
N ASP A 24 5.80 -9.11 9.21
CA ASP A 24 6.71 -10.21 8.88
C ASP A 24 6.12 -11.06 7.76
N GLY A 25 6.06 -10.48 6.55
CA GLY A 25 5.91 -11.21 5.28
C GLY A 25 4.77 -12.23 5.16
N GLY A 26 3.70 -12.11 5.95
CA GLY A 26 2.59 -13.05 5.90
C GLY A 26 1.94 -13.04 4.52
N GLN A 27 2.02 -14.17 3.80
CA GLN A 27 1.19 -14.39 2.62
C GLN A 27 -0.27 -14.21 3.04
N SER A 28 -1.00 -13.32 2.35
CA SER A 28 -2.45 -13.30 2.49
C SER A 28 -2.98 -14.62 1.91
N HIS A 29 -3.37 -15.54 2.79
CA HIS A 29 -3.83 -16.90 2.44
C HIS A 29 -4.98 -16.95 1.43
N LEU A 30 -5.61 -15.81 1.11
CA LEU A 30 -6.83 -15.79 0.31
C LEU A 30 -6.64 -15.46 -1.17
N MET A 31 -5.57 -14.79 -1.61
CA MET A 31 -5.54 -14.31 -3.00
C MET A 31 -4.12 -14.12 -3.58
N GLY A 32 -3.10 -14.89 -3.22
CA GLY A 32 -1.76 -14.80 -3.88
C GLY A 32 -1.16 -13.39 -3.97
N TRP A 33 -1.58 -12.50 -3.07
CA TRP A 33 -1.02 -11.18 -2.83
C TRP A 33 -0.17 -11.29 -1.57
N THR A 34 1.08 -10.86 -1.66
CA THR A 34 1.98 -10.73 -0.51
C THR A 34 1.90 -9.30 -0.02
N VAL A 35 1.59 -9.14 1.26
CA VAL A 35 1.68 -7.82 1.91
C VAL A 35 3.16 -7.51 2.12
N ARG A 36 3.62 -6.38 1.57
CA ARG A 36 5.02 -5.94 1.66
C ARG A 36 5.25 -4.96 2.79
N SER A 37 4.26 -4.11 3.05
CA SER A 37 4.34 -3.15 4.13
C SER A 37 2.95 -2.71 4.58
N VAL A 38 2.83 -2.46 5.87
CA VAL A 38 1.67 -1.83 6.47
C VAL A 38 2.13 -0.52 7.07
N TRP A 39 1.41 0.56 6.79
CA TRP A 39 1.69 1.91 7.25
C TRP A 39 0.50 2.41 8.05
N VAL A 40 0.78 3.05 9.17
CA VAL A 40 -0.24 3.63 10.05
C VAL A 40 0.11 5.07 10.40
N GLN A 41 -0.92 5.89 10.50
CA GLN A 41 -0.83 7.26 11.01
C GLN A 41 -2.14 7.56 11.74
N ASP A 42 -2.07 7.84 13.04
CA ASP A 42 -3.24 7.95 13.91
C ASP A 42 -4.19 6.74 13.78
N ALA A 43 -5.39 6.94 13.23
CA ALA A 43 -6.37 5.89 12.93
C ALA A 43 -6.39 5.47 11.44
N ALA A 44 -5.55 6.08 10.60
CA ALA A 44 -5.43 5.76 9.18
C ALA A 44 -4.48 4.58 8.97
N LYS A 45 -4.81 3.71 8.01
CA LYS A 45 -4.03 2.54 7.65
C LYS A 45 -3.95 2.41 6.13
N ILE A 46 -2.74 2.17 5.63
CA ILE A 46 -2.44 1.85 4.23
C ILE A 46 -1.60 0.58 4.20
N THR A 47 -2.01 -0.40 3.41
CA THR A 47 -1.30 -1.65 3.19
C THR A 47 -0.85 -1.68 1.74
N LEU A 48 0.45 -1.90 1.51
CA LEU A 48 1.00 -2.05 0.16
C LEU A 48 1.25 -3.52 -0.12
N HIS A 49 0.71 -3.98 -1.24
CA HIS A 49 0.75 -5.36 -1.69
C HIS A 49 1.56 -5.48 -2.98
N HIS A 50 2.20 -6.63 -3.15
CA HIS A 50 2.61 -7.10 -4.47
C HIS A 50 1.99 -8.47 -4.76
N SER A 51 1.94 -8.86 -6.03
CA SER A 51 1.64 -10.23 -6.43
C SER A 51 2.55 -10.58 -7.59
N GLU A 52 3.20 -11.73 -7.50
CA GLU A 52 4.04 -12.28 -8.57
C GLU A 52 3.36 -13.54 -9.08
N ARG A 53 2.72 -13.47 -10.25
CA ARG A 53 2.02 -14.62 -10.86
C ARG A 53 2.35 -14.69 -12.34
N TYR A 54 2.66 -15.88 -12.84
CA TYR A 54 2.85 -16.12 -14.29
C TYR A 54 3.78 -15.12 -14.99
N ASN A 55 4.88 -14.72 -14.32
CA ASN A 55 5.84 -13.68 -14.75
C ASN A 55 5.29 -12.25 -14.82
N GLU A 56 4.11 -12.00 -14.27
CA GLU A 56 3.54 -10.67 -14.11
C GLU A 56 3.67 -10.23 -12.65
N VAL A 57 4.17 -9.01 -12.45
CA VAL A 57 4.25 -8.38 -11.14
C VAL A 57 3.19 -7.29 -11.07
N THR A 58 2.24 -7.47 -10.17
CA THR A 58 1.18 -6.49 -9.90
C THR A 58 1.37 -5.86 -8.53
N PHE A 59 0.96 -4.60 -8.41
CA PHE A 59 1.07 -3.81 -7.19
C PHE A 59 -0.30 -3.24 -6.83
N GLU A 60 -0.57 -3.14 -5.54
CA GLU A 60 -1.83 -2.61 -5.02
C GLU A 60 -1.62 -1.89 -3.68
N ALA A 61 -2.42 -0.86 -3.42
CA ALA A 61 -2.57 -0.26 -2.10
C ALA A 61 -3.99 -0.51 -1.63
N GLU A 62 -4.13 -1.14 -0.47
CA GLU A 62 -5.38 -1.21 0.27
C GLU A 62 -5.34 -0.15 1.37
N ALA A 63 -6.43 0.56 1.62
CA ALA A 63 -6.49 1.53 2.71
C ALA A 63 -7.81 1.45 3.45
N ASN A 64 -7.79 1.72 4.75
CA ASN A 64 -9.03 1.95 5.49
C ASN A 64 -9.63 3.32 5.07
N PRO A 65 -10.89 3.65 5.45
CA PRO A 65 -11.54 4.88 4.99
C PRO A 65 -10.75 6.17 5.26
N LEU A 66 -10.02 6.23 6.38
CA LEU A 66 -9.18 7.38 6.72
C LEU A 66 -7.90 7.44 5.86
N GLY A 67 -7.24 6.30 5.63
CA GLY A 67 -6.10 6.21 4.72
C GLY A 67 -6.49 6.53 3.27
N LEU A 68 -7.66 6.07 2.83
CA LEU A 68 -8.19 6.38 1.50
C LEU A 68 -8.47 7.88 1.34
N LYS A 69 -9.03 8.53 2.36
CA LYS A 69 -9.23 9.98 2.36
C LYS A 69 -7.89 10.71 2.18
N TRP A 70 -6.88 10.34 2.97
CA TRP A 70 -5.54 10.93 2.87
C TRP A 70 -4.93 10.72 1.48
N LEU A 71 -4.99 9.49 0.94
CA LEU A 71 -4.49 9.17 -0.40
C LEU A 71 -5.13 10.06 -1.49
N ARG A 72 -6.44 10.29 -1.40
CA ARG A 72 -7.16 11.20 -2.31
C ARG A 72 -6.70 12.65 -2.17
N GLU A 73 -6.51 13.13 -0.95
CA GLU A 73 -5.99 14.49 -0.68
C GLU A 73 -4.57 14.68 -1.25
N GLN A 74 -3.76 13.62 -1.29
CA GLN A 74 -2.41 13.63 -1.89
C GLN A 74 -2.41 13.42 -3.42
N GLY A 75 -3.57 13.29 -4.07
CA GLY A 75 -3.68 13.11 -5.52
C GLY A 75 -3.62 11.65 -6.01
N TRP A 76 -3.60 10.67 -5.10
CA TRP A 76 -3.60 9.24 -5.44
C TRP A 76 -5.00 8.66 -5.70
N GLY A 77 -6.00 9.50 -5.97
CA GLY A 77 -7.40 9.07 -6.14
C GLY A 77 -7.62 8.07 -7.28
N HIS A 78 -6.73 8.02 -8.27
CA HIS A 78 -6.78 7.14 -9.44
C HIS A 78 -6.29 5.70 -9.17
N ILE A 79 -5.76 5.41 -7.97
CA ILE A 79 -5.20 4.10 -7.61
C ILE A 79 -6.27 3.11 -7.13
N PHE A 80 -7.50 3.57 -6.89
CA PHE A 80 -8.58 2.82 -6.23
C PHE A 80 -9.85 2.63 -7.09
N GLU A 81 -9.80 2.92 -8.39
CA GLU A 81 -10.88 2.62 -9.35
C GLU A 81 -10.61 1.35 -10.16
#